data_AF-A0A2U2HFJ4-F1
#
_entry.id   AF-A0A2U2HFJ4-F1
#
_cell.length_a   1.000
_cell.length_b   1.000
_cell.length_c   1.000
_cell.angle_alpha   90.00
_cell.angle_beta   90.00
_cell.angle_gamma   90.00
#
_symmetry.space_group_name_H-M   'P 1'
#
loop_
_entity.id
_entity.type
_entity.pdbx_description
1 polymer ?
#
loop_
_entity_poly.entity_id
_entity_poly.type
_entity_poly.pdbx_seq_one_letter_code
_entity_poly.pdbx_strand_id
1 'polypeptide(L)'
;MAKPLFQRFLLAGSLAATLLCSAALAQQRDVWIGTNAHPASRGIYHSTINTENGKLSGSRLAAQIDAPGFLALHPSAKVLYAVGALRGTDVVAAYSLTSTGGEATLTLMNSLPIGDGGAAHLAVDPSGKMLLTAQYGGGSVAAFSLNADGSLGARTALTKHEGGAKVVAGRQNRPHAHWVGFSPDNRFAFVPDLGLDKVIIYKVDLA
;
A
#
# COMPACT_ATOMS: atom_id res chain seq x y z
N MET A 1 62.05 63.68 -5.89
CA MET A 1 60.58 63.83 -5.86
C MET A 1 59.99 63.12 -7.06
N ALA A 2 59.09 62.18 -6.79
CA ALA A 2 58.54 61.21 -7.74
C ALA A 2 57.46 61.80 -8.67
N LYS A 3 57.29 61.18 -9.85
CA LYS A 3 55.99 60.90 -10.49
C LYS A 3 56.14 59.71 -11.46
N PRO A 4 55.37 58.62 -11.29
CA PRO A 4 55.56 57.39 -12.06
C PRO A 4 54.72 57.36 -13.36
N LEU A 5 55.21 56.53 -14.28
CA LEU A 5 54.63 56.16 -15.57
C LEU A 5 53.44 55.21 -15.35
N PHE A 6 52.26 55.53 -15.91
CA PHE A 6 51.10 54.64 -15.89
C PHE A 6 51.22 53.60 -17.01
N GLN A 7 51.49 52.34 -16.66
CA GLN A 7 51.29 51.20 -17.55
C GLN A 7 50.02 50.45 -17.14
N ARG A 8 49.03 50.43 -18.03
CA ARG A 8 47.79 49.66 -17.90
C ARG A 8 48.08 48.18 -18.17
N PHE A 9 47.92 47.33 -17.16
CA PHE A 9 47.80 45.88 -17.37
C PHE A 9 46.31 45.53 -17.58
N LEU A 10 45.99 45.01 -18.77
CA LEU A 10 44.73 44.32 -19.04
C LEU A 10 44.89 42.87 -18.57
N LEU A 11 44.30 42.52 -17.43
CA LEU A 11 44.10 41.13 -17.04
C LEU A 11 42.81 40.62 -17.71
N ALA A 12 42.96 39.81 -18.76
CA ALA A 12 41.86 39.03 -19.30
C ALA A 12 41.61 37.82 -18.38
N GLY A 13 40.66 37.95 -17.45
CA GLY A 13 40.20 36.84 -16.63
C GLY A 13 39.28 35.92 -17.44
N SER A 14 39.74 34.72 -17.76
CA SER A 14 38.90 33.65 -18.30
C SER A 14 38.00 33.10 -17.19
N LEU A 15 36.71 33.38 -17.27
CA LEU A 15 35.69 32.81 -16.40
C LEU A 15 35.23 31.48 -17.01
N ALA A 16 35.90 30.38 -16.63
CA ALA A 16 35.42 29.04 -16.98
C ALA A 16 34.20 28.72 -16.10
N ALA A 17 33.00 28.92 -16.64
CA ALA A 17 31.76 28.50 -16.00
C ALA A 17 31.63 26.97 -16.14
N THR A 18 31.95 26.25 -15.08
CA THR A 18 31.64 24.82 -14.96
C THR A 18 30.13 24.64 -14.88
N LEU A 19 29.49 24.28 -16.00
CA LEU A 19 28.14 23.74 -15.99
C LEU A 19 28.14 22.42 -15.22
N LEU A 20 27.79 22.49 -13.94
CA LEU A 20 27.29 21.33 -13.19
C LEU A 20 25.92 20.98 -13.76
N CYS A 21 25.94 20.14 -14.80
CA CYS A 21 24.73 19.50 -15.29
C CYS A 21 24.31 18.47 -14.23
N SER A 22 23.52 18.90 -13.24
CA SER A 22 22.80 17.99 -12.38
C SER A 22 21.77 17.29 -13.27
N ALA A 23 22.13 16.13 -13.83
CA ALA A 23 21.14 15.23 -14.37
C ALA A 23 20.17 14.92 -13.22
N ALA A 24 18.97 15.50 -13.27
CA ALA A 24 17.89 15.07 -12.42
C ALA A 24 17.73 13.58 -12.72
N LEU A 25 18.12 12.72 -11.78
CA LEU A 25 17.81 11.31 -11.88
C LEU A 25 16.28 11.25 -11.89
N ALA A 26 15.71 10.81 -13.01
CA ALA A 26 14.28 10.60 -13.12
C ALA A 26 13.79 9.86 -11.87
N GLN A 27 12.86 10.46 -11.13
CA GLN A 27 12.41 9.90 -9.86
C GLN A 27 11.67 8.60 -10.18
N GLN A 28 12.34 7.47 -9.98
CA GLN A 28 11.70 6.16 -10.03
C GLN A 28 10.87 5.98 -8.76
N ARG A 29 9.66 5.45 -8.91
CA ARG A 29 8.81 5.07 -7.78
C ARG A 29 8.53 3.58 -7.84
N ASP A 30 8.57 2.93 -6.68
CA ASP A 30 8.19 1.53 -6.55
C ASP A 30 6.70 1.33 -6.83
N VAL A 31 6.39 0.26 -7.54
CA VAL A 31 5.03 -0.18 -7.85
C VAL A 31 4.88 -1.63 -7.42
N TRP A 32 3.93 -1.87 -6.52
CA TRP A 32 3.57 -3.20 -6.04
C TRP A 32 2.27 -3.62 -6.71
N ILE A 33 2.28 -4.80 -7.31
CA ILE A 33 1.19 -5.29 -8.15
C ILE A 33 0.59 -6.52 -7.46
N GLY A 34 -0.61 -6.33 -6.94
CA GLY A 34 -1.48 -7.43 -6.50
C GLY A 34 -2.06 -8.16 -7.71
N THR A 35 -2.51 -9.40 -7.50
CA THR A 35 -3.05 -10.25 -8.56
C THR A 35 -4.23 -11.05 -8.05
N ASN A 36 -5.06 -11.52 -8.98
CA ASN A 36 -6.18 -12.41 -8.68
C ASN A 36 -5.76 -13.88 -8.83
N ALA A 37 -6.69 -14.81 -8.56
CA ALA A 37 -6.51 -16.26 -8.71
C ALA A 37 -6.37 -16.70 -10.19
N HIS A 38 -5.39 -16.16 -10.91
CA HIS A 38 -5.06 -16.56 -12.27
C HIS A 38 -3.93 -17.60 -12.25
N PRO A 39 -4.01 -18.71 -13.04
CA PRO A 39 -3.03 -19.80 -12.99
C PRO A 39 -1.58 -19.39 -13.24
N ALA A 40 -1.36 -18.33 -14.01
CA ALA A 40 -0.03 -17.80 -14.30
C ALA A 40 0.54 -16.87 -13.20
N SER A 41 -0.31 -16.40 -12.28
CA SER A 41 0.14 -15.55 -11.18
C SER A 41 0.78 -16.39 -10.09
N ARG A 42 1.85 -15.86 -9.49
CA ARG A 42 2.54 -16.47 -8.34
C ARG A 42 2.48 -15.61 -7.08
N GLY A 43 1.81 -14.45 -7.12
CA GLY A 43 1.63 -13.58 -5.96
C GLY A 43 1.80 -12.11 -6.25
N ILE A 44 2.61 -11.42 -5.44
CA ILE A 44 2.84 -9.98 -5.51
C ILE A 44 4.06 -9.72 -6.38
N TYR A 45 3.95 -8.77 -7.31
CA TYR A 45 5.04 -8.39 -8.20
C TYR A 45 5.52 -6.97 -7.89
N HIS A 46 6.80 -6.72 -8.16
CA HIS A 46 7.44 -5.41 -8.07
C HIS A 46 7.80 -4.91 -9.46
N SER A 47 7.56 -3.62 -9.69
CA SER A 47 8.04 -2.84 -10.84
C SER A 47 8.42 -1.45 -10.35
N THR A 48 9.02 -0.65 -11.22
CA THR A 48 9.27 0.78 -11.00
C THR A 48 8.59 1.58 -12.10
N ILE A 49 8.05 2.75 -11.75
CA ILE A 49 7.55 3.72 -12.72
C ILE A 49 8.49 4.93 -12.79
N ASN A 50 8.91 5.28 -14.00
CA ASN A 50 9.56 6.55 -14.25
C ASN A 50 8.47 7.65 -14.22
N THR A 51 8.55 8.56 -13.25
CA THR A 51 7.52 9.59 -13.06
C THR A 51 7.55 10.72 -14.09
N GLU A 52 8.61 10.85 -14.88
CA GLU A 52 8.73 11.86 -15.94
C GLU A 52 8.00 11.43 -17.22
N ASN A 53 8.00 10.13 -17.53
CA ASN A 53 7.45 9.61 -18.79
C ASN A 53 6.42 8.48 -18.62
N GLY A 54 6.11 8.08 -17.38
CA GLY A 54 5.13 7.05 -17.05
C GLY A 54 5.54 5.62 -17.42
N LYS A 55 6.77 5.38 -17.88
CA LYS A 55 7.22 4.05 -18.30
C LYS A 55 7.41 3.14 -17.08
N LEU A 56 6.74 1.99 -17.11
CA LEU A 56 6.97 0.89 -16.16
C LEU A 56 8.18 0.05 -16.57
N SER A 57 8.97 -0.39 -15.60
CA SER A 57 9.96 -1.44 -15.80
C SER A 57 9.29 -2.81 -15.93
N GLY A 58 10.06 -3.81 -16.37
CA GLY A 58 9.63 -5.20 -16.26
C GLY A 58 9.26 -5.54 -14.80
N SER A 59 8.25 -6.39 -14.63
CA SER A 59 7.80 -6.84 -13.32
C SER A 59 8.53 -8.12 -12.89
N ARG A 60 8.86 -8.22 -11.62
CA ARG A 60 9.47 -9.41 -11.01
C ARG A 60 8.65 -9.88 -9.82
N LEU A 61 8.63 -11.18 -9.55
CA LEU A 61 7.95 -11.72 -8.39
C LEU A 61 8.65 -11.21 -7.12
N ALA A 62 7.89 -10.60 -6.22
CA ALA A 62 8.38 -10.04 -4.96
C ALA A 62 8.03 -10.91 -3.75
N ALA A 63 6.84 -11.52 -3.74
CA ALA A 63 6.43 -12.48 -2.71
C ALA A 63 5.44 -13.50 -3.28
N GLN A 64 5.52 -14.73 -2.78
CA GLN A 64 4.53 -15.77 -3.04
C GLN A 64 3.37 -15.67 -2.06
N ILE A 65 2.16 -15.61 -2.60
CA ILE A 65 0.88 -15.62 -1.90
C ILE A 65 -0.20 -15.86 -2.96
N ASP A 66 -1.23 -16.62 -2.63
CA ASP A 66 -2.29 -16.92 -3.59
C ASP A 66 -3.28 -15.76 -3.64
N ALA A 67 -3.65 -15.34 -4.85
CA ALA A 67 -4.64 -14.30 -5.12
C ALA A 67 -4.54 -13.03 -4.23
N PRO A 68 -3.38 -12.34 -4.19
CA PRO A 68 -3.22 -11.11 -3.43
C PRO A 68 -3.99 -9.94 -4.06
N GLY A 69 -5.32 -9.93 -3.89
CA GLY A 69 -6.23 -9.07 -4.62
C GLY A 69 -6.17 -7.60 -4.21
N PHE A 70 -5.65 -7.28 -3.02
CA PHE A 70 -5.48 -5.91 -2.57
C PHE A 70 -4.26 -5.76 -1.66
N LEU A 71 -3.56 -4.63 -1.78
CA LEU A 71 -2.35 -4.30 -1.04
C LEU A 71 -2.51 -2.93 -0.36
N ALA A 72 -1.89 -2.74 0.80
CA ALA A 72 -1.68 -1.41 1.36
C ALA A 72 -0.29 -1.30 2.01
N LEU A 73 0.26 -0.09 2.00
CA LEU A 73 1.50 0.22 2.70
C LEU A 73 1.17 0.69 4.12
N HIS A 74 2.05 0.36 5.05
CA HIS A 74 2.06 1.02 6.35
C HIS A 74 2.42 2.51 6.19
N PRO A 75 1.81 3.45 6.94
CA PRO A 75 2.03 4.89 6.75
C PRO A 75 3.47 5.38 7.02
N SER A 76 4.22 4.72 7.92
CA SER A 76 5.58 5.13 8.30
C SER A 76 6.64 4.02 8.25
N ALA A 77 6.34 2.83 8.79
CA ALA A 77 7.19 1.64 8.68
C ALA A 77 7.31 1.11 7.23
N LYS A 78 8.42 0.42 6.95
CA LYS A 78 8.67 -0.26 5.67
C LYS A 78 7.94 -1.62 5.63
N VAL A 79 6.61 -1.59 5.70
CA VAL A 79 5.76 -2.79 5.64
C VAL A 79 4.70 -2.66 4.56
N LEU A 80 4.49 -3.75 3.81
CA LEU A 80 3.38 -3.93 2.88
C LEU A 80 2.46 -5.02 3.40
N TYR A 81 1.16 -4.74 3.42
CA TYR A 81 0.11 -5.68 3.76
C TYR A 81 -0.59 -6.17 2.50
N ALA A 82 -0.97 -7.45 2.51
CA ALA A 82 -1.75 -8.06 1.43
C ALA A 82 -2.87 -8.92 2.02
N VAL A 83 -4.05 -8.87 1.40
CA VAL A 83 -5.06 -9.92 1.57
C VAL A 83 -4.88 -10.94 0.47
N GLY A 84 -5.04 -12.22 0.79
CA GLY A 84 -4.91 -13.34 -0.14
C GLY A 84 -5.00 -14.64 0.62
N ALA A 85 -4.45 -15.73 0.07
CA ALA A 85 -4.39 -17.01 0.75
C ALA A 85 -2.96 -17.53 0.91
N LEU A 86 -2.69 -18.09 2.08
CA LEU A 86 -1.45 -18.84 2.35
C LEU A 86 -1.84 -20.24 2.80
N ARG A 87 -1.32 -21.26 2.11
CA ARG A 87 -1.60 -22.68 2.39
C ARG A 87 -3.10 -22.99 2.41
N GLY A 88 -3.85 -22.38 1.48
CA GLY A 88 -5.30 -22.56 1.36
C GLY A 88 -6.15 -21.84 2.42
N THR A 89 -5.55 -21.02 3.29
CA THR A 89 -6.28 -20.21 4.27
C THR A 89 -6.29 -18.75 3.85
N ASP A 90 -7.46 -18.12 3.84
CA ASP A 90 -7.59 -16.68 3.62
C ASP A 90 -6.99 -15.89 4.79
N VAL A 91 -6.04 -15.02 4.47
CA VAL A 91 -5.23 -14.27 5.45
C VAL A 91 -5.08 -12.81 5.06
N VAL A 92 -4.75 -12.01 6.07
CA VAL A 92 -3.94 -10.81 5.87
C VAL A 92 -2.49 -11.17 6.21
N ALA A 93 -1.55 -10.79 5.34
CA ALA A 93 -0.12 -11.03 5.50
C ALA A 93 0.63 -9.70 5.54
N ALA A 94 1.62 -9.59 6.42
CA ALA A 94 2.53 -8.45 6.54
C ALA A 94 3.91 -8.84 6.00
N TYR A 95 4.47 -7.99 5.14
CA TYR A 95 5.76 -8.18 4.52
C TYR A 95 6.67 -6.99 4.80
N SER A 96 7.88 -7.23 5.30
CA SER A 96 8.90 -6.20 5.41
C SER A 96 9.45 -5.88 4.02
N LEU A 97 9.52 -4.59 3.70
CA LEU A 97 10.05 -4.05 2.45
C LEU A 97 11.56 -3.79 2.61
N THR A 98 12.37 -4.48 1.82
CA THR A 98 13.81 -4.20 1.71
C THR A 98 14.11 -3.71 0.31
N SER A 99 14.90 -2.64 0.17
CA SER A 99 15.36 -2.14 -1.13
C SER A 99 16.89 -2.06 -1.10
N THR A 100 17.54 -2.88 -1.92
CA THR A 100 19.00 -2.98 -2.00
C THR A 100 19.41 -2.87 -3.47
N GLY A 101 20.26 -1.88 -3.81
CA GLY A 101 20.80 -1.76 -5.17
C GLY A 101 19.76 -1.54 -6.28
N GLY A 102 18.61 -0.94 -5.97
CA GLY A 102 17.50 -0.75 -6.91
C GLY A 102 16.51 -1.92 -6.99
N GLU A 103 16.76 -2.98 -6.22
CA GLU A 103 15.87 -4.13 -6.11
C GLU A 103 15.07 -4.09 -4.80
N ALA A 104 13.75 -3.92 -4.90
CA ALA A 104 12.85 -4.05 -3.75
C ALA A 104 12.26 -5.47 -3.61
N THR A 105 12.43 -6.09 -2.43
CA THR A 105 11.92 -7.43 -2.10
C THR A 105 10.96 -7.39 -0.90
N LEU A 106 10.10 -8.40 -0.81
CA LEU A 106 9.15 -8.58 0.28
C LEU A 106 9.52 -9.84 1.06
N THR A 107 9.74 -9.70 2.36
CA THR A 107 9.95 -10.84 3.27
C THR A 107 8.77 -10.96 4.21
N LEU A 108 8.13 -12.12 4.25
CA LEU A 108 6.97 -12.37 5.11
C LEU A 108 7.39 -12.21 6.59
N MET A 109 6.74 -11.29 7.30
CA MET A 109 6.92 -11.11 8.74
C MET A 109 5.98 -12.07 9.49
N ASN A 110 4.68 -11.95 9.24
CA ASN A 110 3.65 -12.84 9.76
C ASN A 110 2.35 -12.73 8.94
N SER A 111 1.37 -13.58 9.27
CA SER A 111 0.03 -13.56 8.67
C SER A 111 -1.01 -14.03 9.67
N LEU A 112 -2.24 -13.54 9.55
CA LEU A 112 -3.37 -13.95 10.38
C LEU A 112 -4.63 -14.28 9.56
N PRO A 113 -5.42 -15.28 9.97
CA PRO A 113 -6.69 -15.58 9.33
C PRO A 113 -7.68 -14.42 9.40
N ILE A 114 -8.28 -14.08 8.26
CA ILE A 114 -9.30 -13.00 8.20
C ILE A 114 -10.65 -13.40 8.77
N GLY A 115 -10.88 -14.71 8.96
CA GLY A 115 -12.08 -15.26 9.58
C GLY A 115 -13.03 -15.89 8.58
N ASP A 116 -13.51 -15.14 7.59
CA ASP A 116 -14.42 -15.66 6.58
C ASP A 116 -14.28 -14.97 5.20
N GLY A 117 -14.89 -15.58 4.19
CA GLY A 117 -15.43 -14.86 3.04
C GLY A 117 -14.48 -14.32 1.99
N GLY A 118 -13.16 -14.35 2.18
CA GLY A 118 -12.20 -13.71 1.30
C GLY A 118 -12.30 -12.17 1.34
N ALA A 119 -11.18 -11.50 1.61
CA ALA A 119 -11.17 -10.04 1.66
C ALA A 119 -11.03 -9.42 0.27
N ALA A 120 -11.89 -8.44 -0.05
CA ALA A 120 -11.81 -7.65 -1.27
C ALA A 120 -10.92 -6.40 -1.11
N HIS A 121 -10.73 -5.93 0.13
CA HIS A 121 -9.97 -4.72 0.41
C HIS A 121 -9.35 -4.78 1.81
N LEU A 122 -8.28 -4.01 2.01
CA LEU A 122 -7.68 -3.74 3.32
C LEU A 122 -7.23 -2.29 3.42
N ALA A 123 -7.22 -1.74 4.64
CA ALA A 123 -6.69 -0.42 4.92
C ALA A 123 -5.97 -0.39 6.27
N VAL A 124 -4.94 0.45 6.35
CA VAL A 124 -4.22 0.75 7.60
C VAL A 124 -4.67 2.12 8.09
N ASP A 125 -4.88 2.28 9.39
CA ASP A 125 -5.23 3.57 9.94
C ASP A 125 -4.05 4.56 9.80
N PRO A 126 -4.30 5.87 9.63
CA PRO A 126 -3.28 6.91 9.60
C PRO A 126 -2.16 6.87 10.66
N SER A 127 -2.40 6.30 11.85
CA SER A 127 -1.39 6.18 12.91
C SER A 127 -0.55 4.90 12.82
N GLY A 128 -0.93 3.93 11.98
CA GLY A 128 -0.20 2.68 11.78
C GLY A 128 -0.37 1.67 12.92
N LYS A 129 -1.47 1.73 13.66
CA LYS A 129 -1.74 0.88 14.84
C LYS A 129 -2.84 -0.15 14.63
N MET A 130 -3.65 0.01 13.59
CA MET A 130 -4.78 -0.81 13.26
C MET A 130 -4.87 -1.04 11.75
N LEU A 131 -5.26 -2.26 11.39
CA LEU A 131 -5.59 -2.65 10.03
C LEU A 131 -7.01 -3.22 9.99
N LEU A 132 -7.78 -2.82 8.98
CA LEU A 132 -9.09 -3.39 8.67
C LEU A 132 -9.04 -4.16 7.36
N THR A 133 -9.82 -5.24 7.27
CA THR A 133 -10.10 -5.97 6.04
C THR A 133 -11.60 -6.06 5.81
N ALA A 134 -12.05 -5.95 4.56
CA ALA A 134 -13.45 -6.06 4.17
C ALA A 134 -13.69 -7.38 3.42
N GLN A 135 -14.51 -8.25 3.98
CA GLN A 135 -14.79 -9.59 3.45
C GLN A 135 -16.00 -9.58 2.51
N TYR A 136 -15.76 -9.74 1.22
CA TYR A 136 -16.84 -9.71 0.22
C TYR A 136 -17.75 -10.94 0.33
N GLY A 137 -17.18 -12.13 0.36
CA GLY A 137 -17.95 -13.37 0.44
C GLY A 137 -18.58 -13.61 1.81
N GLY A 138 -18.07 -12.95 2.86
CA GLY A 138 -18.53 -13.06 4.24
C GLY A 138 -19.55 -12.00 4.64
N GLY A 139 -19.52 -10.83 3.98
CA GLY A 139 -20.32 -9.68 4.39
C GLY A 139 -19.88 -9.15 5.75
N SER A 140 -18.57 -9.13 6.01
CA SER A 140 -18.00 -8.85 7.33
C SER A 140 -16.78 -7.93 7.22
N VAL A 141 -16.34 -7.42 8.38
CA VAL A 141 -15.13 -6.60 8.53
C VAL A 141 -14.32 -7.15 9.71
N ALA A 142 -13.04 -7.43 9.50
CA ALA A 142 -12.12 -7.83 10.57
C ALA A 142 -11.13 -6.71 10.90
N ALA A 143 -10.86 -6.54 12.20
CA ALA A 143 -9.89 -5.58 12.72
C ALA A 143 -8.69 -6.29 13.36
N PHE A 144 -7.50 -5.74 13.12
CA PHE A 144 -6.23 -6.26 13.61
C PHE A 144 -5.44 -5.12 14.24
N SER A 145 -4.90 -5.32 15.44
CA SER A 145 -3.84 -4.45 15.96
C SER A 145 -2.56 -4.61 15.14
N LEU A 146 -1.72 -3.59 15.10
CA LEU A 146 -0.38 -3.63 14.51
C LEU A 146 0.66 -3.41 15.59
N ASN A 147 1.73 -4.20 15.56
CA ASN A 147 2.87 -4.06 16.45
C ASN A 147 3.74 -2.87 16.03
N ALA A 148 4.65 -2.45 16.91
CA ALA A 148 5.52 -1.29 16.66
C ALA A 148 6.45 -1.44 15.44
N ASP A 149 6.78 -2.69 15.05
CA ASP A 149 7.58 -2.99 13.85
C ASP A 149 6.72 -3.05 12.56
N GLY A 150 5.41 -2.88 12.68
CA GLY A 150 4.43 -3.01 11.60
C GLY A 150 3.94 -4.44 11.35
N SER A 151 4.41 -5.45 12.08
CA SER A 151 3.83 -6.80 12.00
C SER A 151 2.39 -6.81 12.53
N LEU A 152 1.61 -7.82 12.13
CA LEU A 152 0.24 -7.98 12.62
C LEU A 152 0.25 -8.40 14.11
N GLY A 153 -0.49 -7.67 14.94
CA GLY A 153 -0.91 -8.11 16.28
C GLY A 153 -2.23 -8.89 16.22
N ALA A 154 -2.92 -9.05 17.35
CA ALA A 154 -4.15 -9.85 17.42
C ALA A 154 -5.28 -9.34 16.51
N ARG A 155 -6.14 -10.26 16.05
CA ARG A 155 -7.45 -9.91 15.47
C ARG A 155 -8.40 -9.50 16.59
N THR A 156 -8.67 -8.22 16.72
CA THR A 156 -9.44 -7.63 17.83
C THR A 156 -10.95 -7.66 17.58
N ALA A 157 -11.39 -7.74 16.32
CA ALA A 157 -12.80 -7.85 15.97
C ALA A 157 -13.03 -8.62 14.67
N LEU A 158 -14.23 -9.19 14.54
CA LEU A 158 -14.83 -9.67 13.31
C LEU A 158 -16.34 -9.34 13.36
N THR A 159 -16.75 -8.30 12.66
CA THR A 159 -18.13 -7.82 12.67
C THR A 159 -18.83 -8.25 11.40
N LYS A 160 -19.90 -9.03 11.54
CA LYS A 160 -20.76 -9.42 10.43
C LYS A 160 -21.84 -8.38 10.22
N HIS A 161 -22.03 -7.97 8.97
CA HIS A 161 -23.20 -7.20 8.57
C HIS A 161 -24.38 -8.16 8.38
N GLU A 162 -25.59 -7.61 8.37
CA GLU A 162 -26.83 -8.38 8.21
C GLU A 162 -27.81 -7.70 7.26
N GLY A 163 -28.71 -8.48 6.68
CA GLY A 163 -29.74 -8.02 5.74
C GLY A 163 -29.35 -8.22 4.27
N GLY A 164 -29.94 -7.41 3.39
CA GLY A 164 -29.72 -7.43 1.95
C GLY A 164 -30.65 -6.42 1.29
N ALA A 165 -30.14 -5.56 0.41
CA ALA A 165 -30.94 -4.53 -0.25
C ALA A 165 -31.98 -5.12 -1.20
N LYS A 166 -31.70 -6.31 -1.78
CA LYS A 166 -32.56 -7.05 -2.70
C LYS A 166 -32.97 -6.25 -3.95
N VAL A 167 -32.25 -5.16 -4.27
CA VAL A 167 -32.50 -4.36 -5.48
C VAL A 167 -32.04 -5.13 -6.72
N VAL A 168 -30.84 -5.72 -6.69
CA VAL A 168 -30.32 -6.61 -7.73
C VAL A 168 -30.33 -8.06 -7.23
N ALA A 169 -31.29 -8.84 -7.75
CA ALA A 169 -31.45 -10.25 -7.42
C ALA A 169 -30.15 -11.04 -7.62
N GLY A 170 -29.76 -11.84 -6.62
CA GLY A 170 -28.56 -12.68 -6.65
C GLY A 170 -27.25 -11.93 -6.35
N ARG A 171 -27.23 -10.59 -6.42
CA ARG A 171 -26.06 -9.76 -6.07
C ARG A 171 -26.18 -9.10 -4.70
N GLN A 172 -27.41 -8.83 -4.26
CA GLN A 172 -27.69 -8.04 -3.04
C GLN A 172 -28.66 -8.75 -2.10
N ASN A 173 -28.70 -10.07 -2.16
CA ASN A 173 -29.53 -10.89 -1.28
C ASN A 173 -28.96 -10.97 0.15
N ARG A 174 -27.67 -10.65 0.31
CA ARG A 174 -26.90 -10.67 1.55
C ARG A 174 -25.79 -9.61 1.51
N PRO A 175 -25.11 -9.30 2.63
CA PRO A 175 -24.05 -8.30 2.66
C PRO A 175 -22.80 -8.76 1.91
N HIS A 176 -22.08 -7.77 1.38
CA HIS A 176 -20.86 -7.87 0.59
C HIS A 176 -19.99 -6.62 0.85
N ALA A 177 -19.32 -6.57 2.00
CA ALA A 177 -18.36 -5.52 2.31
C ALA A 177 -17.25 -5.51 1.26
N HIS A 178 -17.09 -4.39 0.55
CA HIS A 178 -16.24 -4.36 -0.65
C HIS A 178 -15.06 -3.39 -0.55
N TRP A 179 -15.13 -2.43 0.37
CA TRP A 179 -14.07 -1.46 0.61
C TRP A 179 -14.04 -1.07 2.08
N VAL A 180 -12.87 -0.65 2.56
CA VAL A 180 -12.73 -0.08 3.90
C VAL A 180 -11.69 1.03 3.89
N GLY A 181 -11.93 2.10 4.63
CA GLY A 181 -10.95 3.16 4.83
C GLY A 181 -11.30 4.05 6.00
N PHE A 182 -10.31 4.79 6.48
CA PHE A 182 -10.39 5.59 7.70
C PHE A 182 -10.69 7.06 7.40
N SER A 183 -11.36 7.74 8.33
CA SER A 183 -11.41 9.20 8.33
C SER A 183 -9.99 9.76 8.57
N PRO A 184 -9.64 10.93 8.00
CA PRO A 184 -8.30 11.51 8.19
C PRO A 184 -7.93 11.80 9.65
N ASP A 185 -8.93 11.99 10.51
CA ASP A 185 -8.77 12.22 11.96
C ASP A 185 -8.81 10.93 12.81
N ASN A 186 -8.82 9.74 12.17
CA ASN A 186 -8.83 8.43 12.82
C ASN A 186 -10.02 8.15 13.74
N ARG A 187 -11.10 8.92 13.66
CA ARG A 187 -12.29 8.72 14.51
C ARG A 187 -13.25 7.68 13.96
N PHE A 188 -13.28 7.50 12.65
CA PHE A 188 -14.23 6.62 11.97
C PHE A 188 -13.57 5.76 10.89
N ALA A 189 -14.19 4.63 10.59
CA ALA A 189 -13.94 3.87 9.39
C ALA A 189 -15.23 3.72 8.57
N PHE A 190 -15.11 3.80 7.25
CA PHE A 190 -16.21 3.73 6.29
C PHE A 190 -16.12 2.45 5.49
N VAL A 191 -17.24 1.74 5.41
CA VAL A 191 -17.33 0.44 4.74
C VAL A 191 -18.54 0.43 3.81
N PRO A 192 -18.36 0.77 2.53
CA PRO A 192 -19.34 0.50 1.49
C PRO A 192 -19.60 -1.01 1.39
N ASP A 193 -20.84 -1.38 1.65
CA ASP A 193 -21.32 -2.75 1.51
C ASP A 193 -22.22 -2.85 0.27
N LEU A 194 -21.71 -3.51 -0.76
CA LEU A 194 -22.39 -3.69 -2.05
C LEU A 194 -23.73 -4.39 -1.87
N GLY A 195 -23.81 -5.33 -0.94
CA GLY A 195 -24.99 -6.15 -0.70
C GLY A 195 -26.12 -5.39 0.00
N LEU A 196 -25.79 -4.27 0.65
CA LEU A 196 -26.72 -3.50 1.47
C LEU A 196 -27.13 -2.15 0.88
N ASP A 197 -26.47 -1.67 -0.18
CA ASP A 197 -26.60 -0.30 -0.70
C ASP A 197 -26.38 0.76 0.40
N LYS A 198 -25.39 0.50 1.27
CA LYS A 198 -25.08 1.33 2.44
C LYS A 198 -23.58 1.56 2.58
N VAL A 199 -23.23 2.68 3.22
CA VAL A 199 -21.92 2.90 3.82
C VAL A 199 -22.08 2.70 5.32
N ILE A 200 -21.49 1.63 5.85
CA ILE A 200 -21.45 1.37 7.29
C ILE A 200 -20.32 2.20 7.90
N ILE A 201 -20.59 2.85 9.03
CA ILE A 201 -19.63 3.70 9.71
C ILE A 201 -19.31 3.07 11.06
N TYR A 202 -18.04 2.76 11.29
CA TYR A 202 -17.52 2.29 12.56
C TYR A 202 -16.86 3.43 13.31
N LYS A 203 -17.04 3.50 14.63
CA LYS A 203 -16.17 4.28 15.50
C LYS A 203 -14.87 3.50 15.68
N VAL A 204 -13.74 4.17 15.49
CA VAL A 204 -12.42 3.57 15.66
C VAL A 204 -11.97 3.76 17.11
N ASP A 205 -11.49 2.67 17.70
CA ASP A 205 -10.87 2.65 19.02
C ASP A 205 -9.46 2.07 18.90
N LEU A 206 -8.45 2.89 19.18
CA LEU A 206 -7.03 2.53 19.06
C LEU A 206 -6.41 2.18 20.42
N ALA A 207 -7.22 2.13 21.49
CA ALA A 207 -6.78 1.90 22.86
C ALA A 207 -6.44 0.43 23.14
#